data_AF-A0A4Q5WMS6-F1
#
_entry.id   AF-A0A4Q5WMS6-F1
#
_cell.length_a   1.000
_cell.length_b   1.000
_cell.length_c   1.000
_cell.angle_alpha   90.00
_cell.angle_beta   90.00
_cell.angle_gamma   90.00
#
_symmetry.space_group_name_H-M   'P 1'
#
loop_
_entity.id
_entity.type
_entity.pdbx_description
1 polymer ?
#
loop_
_entity_poly.entity_id
_entity_poly.type
_entity_poly.pdbx_seq_one_letter_code
_entity_poly.pdbx_strand_id
1 'polypeptide(L)'
;MDNQDRHFHWVVKQGNVSLFADNDKIQLGISPEDHPSCLLTGRDAEDVIAILTELSGAIWTNPDYVKEPYRGKQYRLDDKGNAYWDINGTRLSVGINDEQDALTLDLQGSSVVKIPVNYSVEIIQVMTHFYDKI
;
A
#
# COMPACT_ATOMS: atom_id res chain seq x y z
N MET A 1 -16.49 -3.58 17.51
CA MET A 1 -17.04 -3.57 16.15
C MET A 1 -16.01 -4.24 15.28
N ASP A 2 -16.35 -5.40 14.71
CA ASP A 2 -15.45 -6.19 13.88
C ASP A 2 -15.08 -5.40 12.62
N ASN A 3 -13.83 -4.95 12.54
CA ASN A 3 -13.28 -4.29 11.35
C ASN A 3 -12.80 -5.31 10.30
N GLN A 4 -13.05 -6.61 10.50
CA GLN A 4 -12.54 -7.71 9.66
C GLN A 4 -13.23 -7.82 8.29
N ASP A 5 -14.42 -7.23 8.10
CA ASP A 5 -15.21 -7.36 6.85
C ASP A 5 -15.27 -6.08 6.01
N ARG A 6 -14.50 -5.02 6.35
CA ARG A 6 -14.55 -3.76 5.61
C ARG A 6 -13.63 -3.80 4.40
N HIS A 7 -14.24 -3.88 3.22
CA HIS A 7 -13.55 -3.80 1.92
C HIS A 7 -13.64 -2.40 1.35
N PHE A 8 -12.49 -1.74 1.22
CA PHE A 8 -12.35 -0.41 0.65
C PHE A 8 -11.90 -0.51 -0.80
N HIS A 9 -12.49 0.31 -1.66
CA HIS A 9 -12.23 0.31 -3.09
C HIS A 9 -12.20 1.74 -3.61
N TRP A 10 -11.21 2.03 -4.46
CA TRP A 10 -11.06 3.30 -5.14
C TRP A 10 -10.94 3.05 -6.64
N VAL A 11 -11.74 3.77 -7.42
CA VAL A 11 -11.48 3.99 -8.84
C VAL A 11 -10.55 5.19 -8.90
N VAL A 12 -9.31 4.98 -9.30
CA VAL A 12 -8.26 6.00 -9.29
C VAL A 12 -8.01 6.52 -10.72
N LYS A 13 -7.09 7.47 -10.89
CA LYS A 13 -6.83 8.09 -12.20
C LYS A 13 -6.46 7.08 -13.29
N GLN A 14 -5.77 6.01 -12.92
CA GLN A 14 -5.52 4.85 -13.79
C GLN A 14 -5.83 3.57 -13.01
N GLY A 15 -6.93 2.90 -13.34
CA GLY A 15 -7.30 1.62 -12.74
C GLY A 15 -7.95 1.70 -11.35
N ASN A 16 -7.77 0.64 -10.57
CA ASN A 16 -8.45 0.44 -9.29
C ASN A 16 -7.50 -0.04 -8.21
N VAL A 17 -7.75 0.42 -6.99
CA VAL A 17 -7.06 -0.01 -5.77
C VAL A 17 -8.08 -0.53 -4.76
N SER A 18 -7.73 -1.59 -4.04
CA SER A 18 -8.55 -2.10 -2.94
C SER A 18 -7.72 -2.47 -1.71
N LEU A 19 -8.32 -2.26 -0.54
CA LEU A 19 -7.74 -2.60 0.75
C LEU A 19 -8.78 -3.29 1.63
N PHE A 20 -8.37 -4.34 2.33
CA PHE A 20 -9.15 -4.92 3.43
C PHE A 20 -8.24 -5.65 4.41
N ALA A 21 -8.72 -5.82 5.65
CA ALA A 21 -8.03 -6.67 6.62
C ALA A 21 -8.30 -8.14 6.31
N ASP A 22 -7.25 -8.94 6.18
CA ASP A 22 -7.31 -10.39 6.08
C ASP A 22 -6.52 -10.98 7.25
N ASN A 23 -7.26 -11.36 8.31
CA ASN A 23 -6.69 -11.84 9.57
C ASN A 23 -5.70 -10.83 10.19
N ASP A 24 -4.41 -11.19 10.20
CA ASP A 24 -3.30 -10.40 10.75
C ASP A 24 -2.54 -9.58 9.68
N LYS A 25 -3.10 -9.49 8.47
CA LYS A 25 -2.51 -8.84 7.31
C LYS A 25 -3.49 -7.89 6.64
N ILE A 26 -2.96 -7.03 5.81
CA ILE A 26 -3.74 -6.15 4.95
C ILE A 26 -3.59 -6.65 3.52
N GLN A 27 -4.70 -6.98 2.88
CA GLN A 27 -4.67 -7.34 1.47
C GLN A 27 -4.81 -6.08 0.62
N LEU A 28 -3.81 -5.82 -0.23
CA LEU A 28 -3.80 -4.77 -1.23
C LEU A 28 -4.02 -5.38 -2.61
N GLY A 29 -5.08 -4.96 -3.30
CA GLY A 29 -5.35 -5.27 -4.69
C GLY A 29 -5.10 -4.07 -5.59
N ILE A 30 -4.45 -4.29 -6.73
CA ILE A 30 -4.16 -3.24 -7.72
C ILE A 30 -4.54 -3.78 -9.11
N SER A 31 -5.30 -3.00 -9.87
CA SER A 31 -5.73 -3.34 -11.24
C SER A 31 -5.61 -2.11 -12.14
N PRO A 32 -4.49 -1.94 -12.86
CA PRO A 32 -4.17 -0.71 -13.59
C PRO A 32 -4.91 -0.52 -14.93
N GLU A 33 -5.91 -1.33 -15.28
CA GLU A 33 -6.75 -1.19 -16.49
C GLU A 33 -5.98 -0.80 -17.77
N ASP A 34 -5.23 -1.75 -18.34
CA ASP A 34 -4.36 -1.58 -19.53
C ASP A 34 -3.14 -0.64 -19.37
N HIS A 35 -2.94 -0.04 -18.19
CA HIS A 35 -1.73 0.71 -17.84
C HIS A 35 -0.71 -0.15 -17.08
N PRO A 36 0.58 0.27 -17.03
CA PRO A 36 1.59 -0.45 -16.27
C PRO A 36 1.45 -0.27 -14.74
N SER A 37 0.68 0.71 -14.26
CA SER A 37 0.57 1.05 -12.84
C SER A 37 -0.74 1.78 -12.55
N CYS A 38 -1.20 1.73 -11.30
CA CYS A 38 -2.24 2.63 -10.83
C CYS A 38 -1.68 4.01 -10.52
N LEU A 39 -2.46 5.06 -10.79
CA LEU A 39 -2.12 6.45 -10.47
C LEU A 39 -3.12 7.01 -9.48
N LEU A 40 -2.64 7.40 -8.31
CA LEU A 40 -3.44 8.00 -7.24
C LEU A 40 -3.25 9.50 -7.29
N THR A 41 -4.35 10.24 -7.43
CA THR A 41 -4.30 11.70 -7.19
C THR A 41 -3.94 11.98 -5.73
N GLY A 42 -3.57 13.22 -5.38
CA GLY A 42 -3.32 13.58 -3.99
C GLY A 42 -4.46 13.15 -3.05
N ARG A 43 -5.71 13.36 -3.46
CA ARG A 43 -6.87 12.94 -2.66
C ARG A 43 -6.99 11.40 -2.52
N ASP A 44 -6.78 10.66 -3.62
CA ASP A 44 -6.82 9.19 -3.55
C ASP A 44 -5.70 8.66 -2.66
N ALA A 45 -4.50 9.26 -2.75
CA ALA A 45 -3.36 8.90 -1.93
C ALA A 45 -3.63 9.17 -0.44
N GLU A 46 -4.17 10.34 -0.09
CA GLU A 46 -4.55 10.69 1.28
C GLU A 46 -5.56 9.66 1.85
N ASP A 47 -6.62 9.34 1.10
CA ASP A 47 -7.65 8.40 1.53
C ASP A 47 -7.07 6.97 1.70
N VAL A 48 -6.27 6.51 0.74
CA VAL A 48 -5.63 5.19 0.81
C VAL A 48 -4.66 5.10 1.99
N ILE A 49 -3.85 6.14 2.24
CA ILE A 49 -2.94 6.21 3.39
C ILE A 49 -3.72 6.16 4.71
N ALA A 50 -4.81 6.92 4.81
CA ALA A 50 -5.65 6.95 6.00
C ALA A 50 -6.26 5.58 6.30
N ILE A 51 -6.81 4.89 5.29
CA ILE A 51 -7.38 3.54 5.47
C ILE A 51 -6.29 2.51 5.77
N LEU A 52 -5.15 2.57 5.09
CA LEU A 52 -4.02 1.66 5.38
C LEU A 52 -3.54 1.82 6.83
N THR A 53 -3.54 3.06 7.34
CA THR A 53 -3.23 3.39 8.73
C THR A 53 -4.29 2.84 9.70
N GLU A 54 -5.58 3.03 9.40
CA GLU A 54 -6.69 2.49 10.20
C GLU A 54 -6.58 0.97 10.33
N LEU A 55 -6.44 0.26 9.20
CA LEU A 55 -6.34 -1.20 9.15
C LEU A 55 -5.11 -1.70 9.92
N SER A 56 -3.96 -1.06 9.73
CA SER A 56 -2.73 -1.41 10.45
C SER A 56 -2.90 -1.23 11.96
N GLY A 57 -3.51 -0.13 12.40
CA GLY A 57 -3.76 0.15 13.81
C GLY A 57 -4.75 -0.85 14.43
N ALA A 58 -5.78 -1.24 13.70
CA ALA A 58 -6.74 -2.25 14.14
C ALA A 58 -6.07 -3.62 14.36
N ILE A 59 -5.21 -4.06 13.44
CA ILE A 59 -4.46 -5.33 13.60
C ILE A 59 -3.47 -5.22 14.77
N TRP A 60 -2.72 -4.11 14.86
CA TRP A 60 -1.70 -3.92 15.89
C TRP A 60 -2.26 -3.92 17.33
N THR A 61 -3.49 -3.44 17.49
CA THR A 61 -4.17 -3.34 18.80
C THR A 61 -4.94 -4.62 19.17
N ASN A 62 -5.06 -5.58 18.25
CA ASN A 62 -5.68 -6.86 18.54
C ASN A 62 -4.85 -7.64 19.59
N PRO A 63 -5.45 -8.05 20.73
CA PRO A 63 -4.72 -8.77 21.79
C PRO A 63 -4.16 -10.12 21.35
N ASP A 64 -4.76 -10.75 20.33
CA ASP A 64 -4.32 -12.05 19.81
C ASP A 64 -3.25 -11.92 18.72
N TYR A 65 -2.92 -10.69 18.30
CA TYR A 65 -1.89 -10.46 17.29
C TYR A 65 -0.48 -10.65 17.87
N VAL A 66 0.25 -11.62 17.31
CA VAL A 66 1.66 -11.83 17.64
C VAL A 66 2.52 -10.84 16.87
N LYS A 67 2.96 -9.78 17.57
CA LYS A 67 3.78 -8.72 17.00
C LYS A 67 5.11 -9.26 16.50
N GLU A 68 5.38 -9.06 15.21
CA GLU A 68 6.68 -9.36 14.64
C GLU A 68 7.69 -8.26 15.00
N PRO A 69 8.94 -8.61 15.38
CA PRO A 69 9.97 -7.61 15.61
C PRO A 69 10.35 -6.91 14.30
N TYR A 70 10.47 -5.59 14.35
CA TYR A 70 10.99 -4.81 13.23
C TYR A 70 12.46 -5.15 12.99
N ARG A 71 12.80 -5.55 11.76
CA ARG A 71 14.16 -6.01 11.38
C ARG A 71 14.97 -4.94 10.63
N GLY A 72 14.59 -3.68 10.78
CA GLY A 72 15.16 -2.58 10.01
C GLY A 72 14.44 -2.38 8.68
N LYS A 73 14.97 -1.44 7.89
CA LYS A 73 14.38 -0.99 6.62
C LYS A 73 14.18 -2.16 5.65
N GLN A 74 12.93 -2.42 5.26
CA GLN A 74 12.57 -3.49 4.33
C GLN A 74 12.51 -3.01 2.88
N TYR A 75 12.16 -1.74 2.64
CA TYR A 75 12.12 -1.21 1.28
C TYR A 75 13.50 -0.99 0.68
N ARG A 76 13.58 -1.13 -0.64
CA ARG A 76 14.71 -0.74 -1.47
C ARG A 76 14.28 0.38 -2.42
N LEU A 77 15.25 1.07 -3.00
CA LEU A 77 15.01 2.05 -4.05
C LEU A 77 15.45 1.46 -5.39
N ASP A 78 14.69 1.70 -6.45
CA ASP A 78 15.12 1.44 -7.82
C ASP A 78 15.97 2.61 -8.37
N ASP A 79 16.48 2.48 -9.59
CA ASP A 79 17.31 3.50 -10.23
C ASP A 79 16.57 4.83 -10.50
N LYS A 80 15.23 4.80 -10.45
CA LYS A 80 14.36 5.97 -10.60
C LYS A 80 13.98 6.59 -9.26
N GLY A 81 14.43 6.02 -8.15
CA GLY A 81 14.09 6.48 -6.80
C GLY A 81 12.72 6.01 -6.30
N ASN A 82 12.05 5.10 -7.00
CA ASN A 82 10.83 4.47 -6.49
C ASN A 82 11.17 3.50 -5.38
N ALA A 83 10.37 3.50 -4.33
CA ALA A 83 10.48 2.53 -3.26
C ALA A 83 9.81 1.22 -3.68
N TYR A 84 10.41 0.09 -3.33
CA TYR A 84 9.80 -1.21 -3.55
C TYR A 84 10.08 -2.21 -2.43
N TRP A 85 9.15 -3.15 -2.26
CA TRP A 85 9.21 -4.28 -1.35
C TRP A 85 8.97 -5.57 -2.13
N ASP A 86 9.73 -6.62 -1.82
CA ASP A 86 9.39 -7.97 -2.30
C ASP A 86 8.67 -8.69 -1.14
N ILE A 87 7.36 -8.89 -1.28
CA ILE A 87 6.48 -9.46 -0.26
C ILE A 87 5.88 -10.75 -0.80
N ASN A 88 6.26 -11.90 -0.24
CA ASN A 88 5.77 -13.22 -0.64
C ASN A 88 5.88 -13.49 -2.16
N GLY A 89 6.97 -13.04 -2.79
CA GLY A 89 7.21 -13.20 -4.23
C GLY A 89 6.47 -12.21 -5.12
N THR A 90 5.71 -11.27 -4.55
CA THR A 90 5.12 -10.14 -5.28
C THR A 90 5.91 -8.88 -4.97
N ARG A 91 6.31 -8.13 -5.99
CA ARG A 91 6.94 -6.83 -5.80
C ARG A 91 5.87 -5.75 -5.77
N LEU A 92 5.79 -5.01 -4.67
CA LEU A 92 5.05 -3.76 -4.57
C LEU A 92 6.00 -2.59 -4.80
N SER A 93 5.67 -1.71 -5.73
CA SER A 93 6.43 -0.48 -5.99
C SER A 93 5.55 0.75 -5.76
N VAL A 94 6.13 1.77 -5.15
CA VAL A 94 5.53 3.07 -4.85
C VAL A 94 6.47 4.16 -5.39
N GLY A 95 5.94 5.14 -6.10
CA GLY A 95 6.74 6.21 -6.72
C GLY A 95 5.94 7.48 -6.99
N ILE A 96 6.56 8.43 -7.69
CA ILE A 96 5.92 9.67 -8.13
C ILE A 96 5.87 9.66 -9.67
N ASN A 97 4.73 10.07 -10.21
CA ASN A 97 4.58 10.41 -11.62
C ASN A 97 4.52 11.94 -11.75
N ASP A 98 5.67 12.56 -12.00
CA ASP A 98 5.80 14.02 -12.08
C ASP A 98 4.98 14.62 -13.24
N GLU A 99 4.80 13.88 -14.34
CA GLU A 99 4.03 14.37 -15.49
C GLU A 99 2.54 14.48 -15.20
N GLN A 100 2.03 13.64 -14.30
CA GLN A 100 0.62 13.52 -14.00
C GLN A 100 0.24 13.95 -12.59
N ASP A 101 1.20 14.42 -11.81
CA ASP A 101 1.02 14.90 -10.43
C ASP A 101 0.28 13.86 -9.56
N ALA A 102 0.84 12.65 -9.53
CA ALA A 102 0.20 11.48 -8.94
C ALA A 102 1.22 10.51 -8.33
N LEU A 103 0.78 9.76 -7.32
CA LEU A 103 1.53 8.65 -6.75
C LEU A 103 1.33 7.40 -7.60
N THR A 104 2.41 6.71 -7.94
CA THR A 104 2.37 5.45 -8.70
C THR A 104 2.30 4.26 -7.75
N LEU A 105 1.40 3.32 -8.02
CA LEU A 105 1.33 2.01 -7.36
C LEU A 105 1.40 0.90 -8.41
N ASP A 106 2.35 -0.02 -8.25
CA ASP A 106 2.54 -1.18 -9.15
C ASP A 106 2.71 -2.48 -8.36
N LEU A 107 2.17 -3.57 -8.90
CA LEU A 107 2.41 -4.94 -8.44
C LEU A 107 2.95 -5.81 -9.57
N GLN A 108 4.11 -6.42 -9.32
CA GLN A 108 4.70 -7.41 -10.23
C GLN A 108 4.65 -8.80 -9.60
N GLY A 109 4.12 -9.76 -10.36
CA GLY A 109 3.97 -11.16 -9.94
C GLY A 109 2.50 -11.55 -9.69
N SER A 110 1.83 -10.87 -8.76
CA SER A 110 0.41 -11.05 -8.41
C SER A 110 -0.30 -9.71 -8.42
N SER A 111 -1.57 -9.66 -8.84
CA SER A 111 -2.41 -8.45 -8.74
C SER A 111 -2.86 -8.14 -7.31
N VAL A 112 -2.51 -9.02 -6.37
CA VAL A 112 -2.86 -8.91 -4.95
C VAL A 112 -1.65 -9.27 -4.11
N VAL A 113 -1.39 -8.48 -3.06
CA VAL A 113 -0.35 -8.75 -2.07
C VAL A 113 -0.93 -8.70 -0.65
N LYS A 114 -0.52 -9.65 0.20
CA LYS A 114 -0.83 -9.65 1.64
C LYS A 114 0.31 -9.00 2.41
N ILE A 115 0.06 -7.81 2.91
CA ILE A 115 1.02 -6.94 3.59
C ILE A 115 0.98 -7.22 5.10
N PRO A 116 2.07 -7.70 5.70
CA PRO A 116 2.17 -7.78 7.15
C PRO A 116 2.32 -6.39 7.78
N VAL A 117 1.88 -6.22 9.02
CA VAL A 117 1.79 -4.89 9.68
C VAL A 117 3.15 -4.16 9.76
N ASN A 118 4.26 -4.88 9.93
CA ASN A 118 5.60 -4.27 9.90
C ASN A 118 5.96 -3.66 8.52
N TYR A 119 5.49 -4.24 7.41
CA TYR A 119 5.63 -3.65 6.08
C TYR A 119 4.67 -2.49 5.87
N SER A 120 3.43 -2.58 6.38
CA SER A 120 2.44 -1.53 6.19
C SER A 120 2.88 -0.19 6.80
N VAL A 121 3.58 -0.23 7.95
CA VAL A 121 4.17 0.99 8.56
C VAL A 121 5.14 1.68 7.61
N GLU A 122 6.06 0.94 6.97
CA GLU A 122 7.00 1.54 6.01
C GLU A 122 6.29 2.05 4.76
N ILE A 123 5.32 1.28 4.25
CA ILE A 123 4.55 1.68 3.06
C ILE A 123 3.80 2.99 3.34
N ILE A 124 3.13 3.12 4.49
CA ILE A 124 2.45 4.36 4.92
C ILE A 124 3.43 5.53 4.95
N GLN A 125 4.60 5.34 5.56
CA GLN A 125 5.61 6.41 5.66
C GLN A 125 6.13 6.85 4.29
N VAL A 126 6.42 5.89 3.41
CA VAL A 126 6.90 6.19 2.05
C VAL A 126 5.82 6.86 1.23
N MET A 127 4.58 6.33 1.27
CA MET A 127 3.45 6.94 0.56
C MET A 127 3.19 8.36 1.05
N THR A 128 3.24 8.61 2.37
CA THR A 128 3.12 9.95 2.94
C THR A 128 4.25 10.87 2.44
N HIS A 129 5.49 10.39 2.45
CA HIS A 129 6.64 11.16 1.98
C HIS A 129 6.56 11.54 0.49
N PHE A 130 5.97 10.69 -0.34
CA PHE A 130 5.75 10.99 -1.76
C PHE A 130 4.49 11.82 -1.99
N TYR A 131 3.45 11.60 -1.20
CA TYR A 131 2.24 12.42 -1.17
C TYR A 131 2.57 13.89 -0.84
N ASP A 132 3.46 14.15 0.11
CA ASP A 132 3.87 15.53 0.47
C ASP A 132 4.60 16.28 -0.67
N LYS A 133 4.89 15.61 -1.80
CA LYS A 133 5.62 16.15 -2.95
C LYS A 133 4.76 16.31 -4.22
N ILE A 134 3.52 15.83 -4.20
CA ILE A 134 2.51 16.03 -5.24
C ILE A 134 1.51 17.07 -4.74
#